data_AF-A0A970KCH7-F1
#
_entry.id   AF-A0A970KCH7-F1
#
_cell.length_a   1.000
_cell.length_b   1.000
_cell.length_c   1.000
_cell.angle_alpha   90.00
_cell.angle_beta   90.00
_cell.angle_gamma   90.00
#
_symmetry.space_group_name_H-M   'P 1'
#
loop_
_entity.id
_entity.type
_entity.pdbx_description
1 polymer ?
#
loop_
_entity_poly.entity_id
_entity_poly.type
_entity_poly.pdbx_seq_one_letter_code
_entity_poly.pdbx_strand_id
1 'polypeptide(L)'
;MLIRIFKRNAPLIPALILVIGLLLWGDGFFFAQELESPIQDAGPLFGLIEGFLLAYPLASRILAFLLLLLQVFYLNNIVHTISLLGRPSWLPGFIYLLMMSSHPEFLQFHPVLLANLFLMMALSRTLVSFSEVEPMVEVFNVGFLIAMAGLFYYPALLFAVWLILSMTVFFLFSIRGLAAGLMGLLCPFFFLFSFYYLSDQFEVRFALMAEQFDFLMILEHSFTLYSALLVLFLAFLSLFSFLKVSIANVHDKPIRIRKRFRVLWYLFLVALLSFLFVKENFELHLAIVMIPLGVVSALFLMEMKKKRLAELILYGFLILIIVGKVLFRS
;
A
#
# COMPACT_ATOMS: atom_id res chain seq x y z
N MET A 1 18.49 -13.85 -14.76
CA MET A 1 17.86 -15.17 -14.51
C MET A 1 16.77 -15.10 -13.44
N LEU A 2 16.85 -14.16 -12.47
CA LEU A 2 15.92 -14.06 -11.34
C LEU A 2 14.45 -13.82 -11.74
N ILE A 3 14.19 -12.88 -12.66
CA ILE A 3 12.84 -12.55 -13.10
C ILE A 3 12.13 -13.77 -13.72
N ARG A 4 12.87 -14.66 -14.39
CA ARG A 4 12.29 -15.86 -15.02
C ARG A 4 11.69 -16.81 -13.98
N ILE A 5 12.28 -16.85 -12.78
CA ILE A 5 11.79 -17.68 -11.67
C ILE A 5 10.44 -17.14 -11.21
N PHE A 6 10.35 -15.84 -10.92
CA PHE A 6 9.11 -15.23 -10.39
C PHE A 6 8.00 -15.04 -11.43
N LYS A 7 8.34 -15.03 -12.73
CA LYS A 7 7.34 -15.08 -13.82
C LYS A 7 6.61 -16.42 -13.93
N ARG A 8 7.12 -17.49 -13.31
CA ARG A 8 6.52 -18.82 -13.31
C ARG A 8 5.57 -18.96 -12.12
N ASN A 9 4.52 -19.75 -12.26
CA ASN A 9 3.71 -20.21 -11.13
C ASN A 9 4.22 -21.58 -10.68
N ALA A 10 5.09 -21.61 -9.67
CA ALA A 10 5.64 -22.85 -9.11
C ALA A 10 5.50 -22.86 -7.58
N PRO A 11 5.20 -24.02 -6.97
CA PRO A 11 4.94 -24.12 -5.54
C PRO A 11 6.15 -23.79 -4.65
N LEU A 12 7.36 -23.84 -5.21
CA LEU A 12 8.60 -23.48 -4.51
C LEU A 12 8.82 -21.95 -4.38
N ILE A 13 8.11 -21.14 -5.18
CA ILE A 13 8.36 -19.69 -5.23
C ILE A 13 7.91 -18.97 -3.95
N PRO A 14 6.78 -19.30 -3.32
CA PRO A 14 6.42 -18.74 -2.01
C PRO A 14 7.49 -18.97 -0.93
N ALA A 15 8.11 -20.17 -0.90
CA ALA A 15 9.23 -20.45 0.00
C ALA A 15 10.45 -19.58 -0.31
N LEU A 16 10.74 -19.34 -1.60
CA LEU A 16 11.81 -18.44 -2.02
C LEU A 16 11.53 -16.97 -1.63
N ILE A 17 10.28 -16.51 -1.73
CA ILE A 17 9.83 -15.19 -1.26
C ILE A 17 10.09 -15.05 0.24
N LEU A 18 9.75 -16.08 1.03
CA LEU A 18 10.01 -16.09 2.48
C LEU A 18 11.51 -15.97 2.78
N VAL A 19 12.35 -16.77 2.12
CA VAL A 19 13.81 -16.73 2.32
C VAL A 19 14.39 -15.37 1.94
N ILE A 20 13.99 -14.80 0.79
CA ILE A 20 14.45 -13.47 0.38
C ILE A 20 13.94 -12.41 1.35
N GLY A 21 12.70 -12.51 1.82
CA GLY A 21 12.15 -11.61 2.83
C GLY A 21 12.98 -11.62 4.10
N LEU A 22 13.33 -12.80 4.62
CA LEU A 22 14.18 -12.93 5.81
C LEU A 22 15.58 -12.33 5.59
N LEU A 23 16.18 -12.53 4.41
CA LEU A 23 17.46 -11.91 4.07
C LEU A 23 17.37 -10.38 4.00
N LEU A 24 16.28 -9.85 3.46
CA LEU A 24 16.04 -8.41 3.37
C LEU A 24 15.70 -7.79 4.73
N TRP A 25 15.06 -8.53 5.63
CA TRP A 25 14.70 -8.04 6.96
C TRP A 25 15.75 -8.34 8.03
N GLY A 26 16.80 -9.10 7.71
CA GLY A 26 17.88 -9.44 8.65
C GLY A 26 18.46 -8.22 9.36
N ASP A 27 18.65 -7.12 8.63
CA ASP A 27 19.18 -5.88 9.22
C ASP A 27 18.23 -5.29 10.27
N GLY A 28 16.93 -5.30 9.99
CA GLY A 28 15.90 -4.87 10.93
C GLY A 28 15.86 -5.74 12.18
N PHE A 29 16.06 -7.05 12.07
CA PHE A 29 16.08 -7.93 13.24
C PHE A 29 17.30 -7.72 14.13
N PHE A 30 18.50 -7.59 13.55
CA PHE A 30 19.75 -7.65 14.30
C PHE A 30 20.39 -6.29 14.61
N PHE A 31 20.09 -5.23 13.85
CA PHE A 31 20.85 -3.98 13.90
C PHE A 31 19.98 -2.73 14.15
N ALA A 32 18.65 -2.86 14.17
CA ALA A 32 17.81 -1.69 14.38
C ALA A 32 17.87 -1.23 15.85
N GLN A 33 18.05 0.09 16.01
CA GLN A 33 18.07 0.83 17.27
C GLN A 33 16.73 0.70 18.03
N GLU A 34 16.67 1.29 19.24
CA GLU A 34 15.45 1.33 20.05
C GLU A 34 14.26 1.82 19.21
N LEU A 35 13.10 1.16 19.36
CA LEU A 35 11.90 1.56 18.64
C LEU A 35 11.40 2.87 19.23
N GLU A 36 11.48 3.95 18.48
CA GLU A 36 10.69 5.15 18.72
C GLU A 36 9.32 5.00 18.05
N SER A 37 8.30 5.68 18.60
CA SER A 37 6.99 5.73 17.94
C SER A 37 7.17 6.30 16.54
N PRO A 38 6.81 5.55 15.49
CA PRO A 38 7.10 5.96 14.12
C PRO A 38 6.24 7.13 13.66
N ILE A 39 5.06 7.35 14.24
CA ILE A 39 4.13 8.42 13.88
C ILE A 39 3.34 8.76 15.15
N GLN A 40 3.39 10.00 15.60
CA GLN A 40 2.65 10.41 16.79
C GLN A 40 1.16 10.48 16.47
N ASP A 41 0.33 9.90 17.34
CA ASP A 41 -1.14 9.90 17.21
C ASP A 41 -1.66 9.41 15.83
N ALA A 42 -0.98 8.43 15.22
CA ALA A 42 -1.28 7.93 13.88
C ALA A 42 -2.74 7.49 13.67
N GLY A 43 -3.34 6.94 14.71
CA GLY A 43 -4.73 6.47 14.73
C GLY A 43 -5.09 5.81 16.04
N PRO A 44 -6.37 5.83 16.43
CA PRO A 44 -6.83 5.36 17.74
C PRO A 44 -6.60 3.87 17.96
N LEU A 45 -6.81 3.04 16.94
CA LEU A 45 -6.60 1.59 17.05
C LEU A 45 -5.11 1.23 17.09
N PHE A 46 -4.26 2.06 16.46
CA PHE A 46 -2.82 1.87 16.56
C PHE A 46 -2.31 2.21 17.96
N GLY A 47 -2.79 3.30 18.57
CA GLY A 47 -2.43 3.68 19.93
C GLY A 47 -2.73 2.60 20.98
N LEU A 48 -3.75 1.74 20.76
CA LEU A 48 -4.05 0.61 21.65
C LEU A 48 -2.97 -0.48 21.65
N ILE A 49 -2.27 -0.67 20.53
CA ILE A 49 -1.23 -1.69 20.37
C ILE A 49 0.18 -1.14 20.53
N GLU A 50 0.37 0.17 20.35
CA GLU A 50 1.66 0.85 20.39
C GLU A 50 2.45 0.58 21.67
N GLY A 51 1.81 0.66 22.85
CA GLY A 51 2.48 0.38 24.12
C GLY A 51 3.06 -1.04 24.19
N PHE A 52 2.37 -2.03 23.63
CA PHE A 52 2.89 -3.41 23.52
C PHE A 52 4.05 -3.51 22.52
N LEU A 53 3.96 -2.80 21.39
CA LEU A 53 4.99 -2.79 20.35
C LEU A 53 6.31 -2.19 20.85
N LEU A 54 6.24 -1.11 21.64
CA LEU A 54 7.40 -0.46 22.24
C LEU A 54 8.02 -1.32 23.36
N ALA A 55 7.19 -2.00 24.15
CA ALA A 55 7.66 -2.87 25.24
C ALA A 55 8.40 -4.12 24.73
N TYR A 56 8.05 -4.64 23.54
CA TYR A 56 8.64 -5.85 22.98
C TYR A 56 9.15 -5.67 21.54
N PRO A 57 10.32 -5.04 21.34
CA PRO A 57 10.81 -4.68 20.02
C PRO A 57 11.01 -5.84 19.05
N LEU A 58 11.54 -6.96 19.53
CA LEU A 58 11.73 -8.15 18.69
C LEU A 58 10.39 -8.75 18.24
N ALA A 59 9.42 -8.83 19.15
CA ALA A 59 8.08 -9.33 18.84
C ALA A 59 7.37 -8.41 17.83
N SER A 60 7.49 -7.09 18.02
CA SER A 60 6.99 -6.07 17.09
C SER A 60 7.53 -6.27 15.67
N ARG A 61 8.85 -6.46 15.51
CA ARG A 61 9.49 -6.69 14.19
C ARG A 61 9.05 -8.02 13.56
N ILE A 62 8.93 -9.08 14.35
CA ILE A 62 8.42 -10.38 13.86
C ILE A 62 6.98 -10.23 13.37
N LEU A 63 6.12 -9.55 14.13
CA LEU A 63 4.74 -9.28 13.74
C LEU A 63 4.67 -8.44 12.46
N ALA A 64 5.51 -7.41 12.33
CA ALA A 64 5.57 -6.57 11.13
C ALA A 64 5.97 -7.40 9.90
N PHE A 65 6.99 -8.26 10.03
CA PHE A 65 7.41 -9.14 8.95
C PHE A 65 6.31 -10.13 8.54
N LEU A 66 5.62 -10.74 9.51
CA LEU A 66 4.50 -11.64 9.25
C LEU A 66 3.35 -10.93 8.54
N LEU A 67 3.01 -9.70 8.96
CA LEU A 67 2.01 -8.88 8.29
C LEU A 67 2.43 -8.49 6.86
N LEU A 68 3.70 -8.16 6.64
CA LEU A 68 4.21 -7.91 5.30
C LEU A 68 4.08 -9.16 4.41
N LEU A 69 4.44 -10.34 4.91
CA LEU A 69 4.28 -11.59 4.17
C LEU A 69 2.82 -11.88 3.84
N LEU A 70 1.91 -11.65 4.78
CA LEU A 70 0.47 -11.75 4.56
C LEU A 70 0.05 -10.82 3.41
N GLN A 71 0.50 -9.56 3.39
CA GLN A 71 0.20 -8.60 2.33
C GLN A 71 0.80 -9.03 0.98
N VAL A 72 2.03 -9.52 0.96
CA VAL A 72 2.70 -10.02 -0.26
C VAL A 72 1.88 -11.15 -0.90
N PHE A 73 1.46 -12.12 -0.10
CA PHE A 73 0.64 -13.23 -0.59
C PHE A 73 -0.77 -12.78 -0.98
N TYR A 74 -1.37 -11.89 -0.20
CA TYR A 74 -2.70 -11.36 -0.47
C TYR A 74 -2.74 -10.54 -1.76
N LEU A 75 -1.77 -9.64 -1.99
CA LEU A 75 -1.65 -8.88 -3.25
C LEU A 75 -1.53 -9.82 -4.45
N ASN A 76 -0.69 -10.85 -4.31
CA ASN A 76 -0.49 -11.81 -5.39
C ASN A 76 -1.79 -12.57 -5.69
N ASN A 77 -2.55 -12.93 -4.65
CA ASN A 77 -3.86 -13.56 -4.79
C ASN A 77 -4.89 -12.64 -5.47
N ILE A 78 -4.92 -11.34 -5.13
CA ILE A 78 -5.80 -10.35 -5.79
C ILE A 78 -5.51 -10.34 -7.31
N VAL A 79 -4.23 -10.15 -7.68
CA VAL A 79 -3.82 -10.07 -9.09
C VAL A 79 -4.10 -11.36 -9.85
N HIS A 80 -3.91 -12.51 -9.20
CA HIS A 80 -4.23 -13.83 -9.74
C HIS A 80 -5.73 -13.99 -10.00
N THR A 81 -6.57 -13.70 -9.00
CA THR A 81 -8.04 -13.84 -9.05
C THR A 81 -8.65 -13.01 -10.19
N ILE A 82 -8.17 -11.79 -10.36
CA ILE A 82 -8.67 -10.91 -11.42
C ILE A 82 -8.03 -11.18 -12.79
N SER A 83 -7.09 -12.13 -12.88
CA SER A 83 -6.34 -12.49 -14.09
C SER A 83 -5.71 -11.27 -14.80
N LEU A 84 -5.23 -10.28 -14.05
CA LEU A 84 -4.78 -9.00 -14.60
C LEU A 84 -3.59 -9.16 -15.57
N LEU A 85 -2.70 -10.10 -15.23
CA LEU A 85 -1.48 -10.43 -15.95
C LEU A 85 -1.71 -11.37 -17.15
N GLY A 86 -2.91 -11.93 -17.30
CA GLY A 86 -3.24 -12.97 -18.29
C GLY A 86 -2.58 -14.33 -18.06
N ARG A 87 -1.56 -14.42 -17.19
CA ARG A 87 -0.93 -15.67 -16.74
C ARG A 87 -0.58 -15.58 -15.25
N PRO A 88 -0.69 -16.68 -14.49
CA PRO A 88 -0.35 -16.69 -13.09
C PRO A 88 1.15 -16.45 -12.89
N SER A 89 1.50 -15.60 -11.93
CA SER A 89 2.86 -15.15 -11.65
C SER A 89 2.97 -14.71 -10.19
N TRP A 90 4.14 -14.86 -9.59
CA TRP A 90 4.44 -14.39 -8.24
C TRP A 90 5.12 -13.01 -8.22
N LEU A 91 5.31 -12.42 -9.40
CA LEU A 91 6.02 -11.16 -9.58
C LEU A 91 5.39 -9.95 -8.84
N PRO A 92 4.05 -9.78 -8.78
CA PRO A 92 3.44 -8.69 -8.01
C PRO A 92 3.81 -8.71 -6.53
N GLY A 93 3.64 -9.87 -5.89
CA GLY A 93 4.00 -10.04 -4.48
C GLY A 93 5.49 -9.84 -4.24
N PHE A 94 6.34 -10.38 -5.13
CA PHE A 94 7.79 -10.21 -5.01
C PHE A 94 8.24 -8.74 -5.13
N ILE A 95 7.70 -7.98 -6.09
CA ILE A 95 8.06 -6.56 -6.22
C ILE A 95 7.55 -5.76 -5.02
N TYR A 96 6.34 -6.07 -4.53
CA TYR A 96 5.82 -5.45 -3.32
C TYR A 96 6.72 -5.71 -2.09
N LEU A 97 7.19 -6.95 -1.92
CA LEU A 97 8.17 -7.29 -0.88
C LEU A 97 9.45 -6.44 -0.99
N LEU A 98 10.00 -6.31 -2.19
CA LEU A 98 11.21 -5.50 -2.42
C LEU A 98 10.97 -4.03 -2.06
N MET A 99 9.82 -3.48 -2.47
CA MET A 99 9.42 -2.11 -2.17
C MET A 99 9.26 -1.87 -0.66
N MET A 100 8.53 -2.74 0.03
CA MET A 100 8.35 -2.66 1.48
C MET A 100 9.60 -3.08 2.28
N SER A 101 10.68 -3.49 1.63
CA SER A 101 11.98 -3.75 2.28
C SER A 101 13.04 -2.73 1.87
N SER A 102 12.64 -1.65 1.21
CA SER A 102 13.57 -0.69 0.61
C SER A 102 13.96 0.47 1.52
N HIS A 103 13.22 0.76 2.58
CA HIS A 103 13.56 1.83 3.52
C HIS A 103 13.68 1.25 4.94
N PRO A 104 14.63 1.73 5.78
CA PRO A 104 14.74 1.27 7.17
C PRO A 104 13.45 1.43 7.96
N GLU A 105 12.71 2.51 7.74
CA GLU A 105 11.42 2.76 8.42
C GLU A 105 10.34 1.72 8.09
N PHE A 106 10.47 0.98 7.00
CA PHE A 106 9.55 -0.12 6.67
C PHE A 106 9.89 -1.42 7.39
N LEU A 107 11.09 -1.54 7.98
CA LEU A 107 11.57 -2.76 8.64
C LEU A 107 11.11 -2.86 10.10
N GLN A 108 10.08 -2.12 10.47
CA GLN A 108 9.48 -2.10 11.80
C GLN A 108 7.95 -2.11 11.71
N PHE A 109 7.29 -2.33 12.85
CA PHE A 109 5.84 -2.27 12.91
C PHE A 109 5.40 -0.80 12.88
N HIS A 110 4.61 -0.43 11.87
CA HIS A 110 4.15 0.95 11.68
C HIS A 110 2.65 0.98 11.29
N PRO A 111 1.94 2.10 11.54
CA PRO A 111 0.48 2.16 11.38
C PRO A 111 0.04 1.96 9.93
N VAL A 112 0.83 2.49 8.99
CA VAL A 112 0.58 2.37 7.54
C VAL A 112 0.58 0.90 7.08
N LEU A 113 1.28 0.00 7.76
CA LEU A 113 1.28 -1.42 7.43
C LEU A 113 -0.12 -2.01 7.66
N LEU A 114 -0.77 -1.70 8.78
CA LEU A 114 -2.14 -2.14 9.05
C LEU A 114 -3.13 -1.48 8.10
N ALA A 115 -3.00 -0.17 7.86
CA ALA A 115 -3.85 0.54 6.91
C ALA A 115 -3.75 -0.06 5.50
N ASN A 116 -2.55 -0.41 5.04
CA ASN A 116 -2.32 -1.07 3.76
C ASN A 116 -3.10 -2.38 3.63
N LEU A 117 -3.15 -3.20 4.69
CA LEU A 117 -3.91 -4.45 4.66
C LEU A 117 -5.41 -4.19 4.37
N PHE A 118 -6.02 -3.24 5.08
CA PHE A 118 -7.41 -2.85 4.85
C PHE A 118 -7.64 -2.22 3.49
N LEU A 119 -6.72 -1.36 3.01
CA LEU A 119 -6.76 -0.80 1.66
C LEU A 119 -6.63 -1.87 0.57
N MET A 120 -5.83 -2.92 0.79
CA MET A 120 -5.74 -4.07 -0.12
C MET A 120 -7.03 -4.90 -0.09
N MET A 121 -7.68 -5.04 1.06
CA MET A 121 -8.99 -5.68 1.15
C MET A 121 -10.04 -4.89 0.38
N ALA A 122 -10.05 -3.56 0.55
CA ALA A 122 -10.89 -2.63 -0.20
C ALA A 122 -10.65 -2.76 -1.71
N LEU A 123 -9.38 -2.77 -2.15
CA LEU A 123 -8.99 -2.99 -3.54
C LEU A 123 -9.51 -4.32 -4.09
N SER A 124 -9.37 -5.41 -3.34
CA SER A 124 -9.86 -6.73 -3.71
C SER A 124 -11.37 -6.72 -3.98
N ARG A 125 -12.15 -6.19 -3.02
CA ARG A 125 -13.62 -6.05 -3.13
C ARG A 125 -14.03 -5.19 -4.33
N THR A 126 -13.36 -4.05 -4.55
CA THR A 126 -13.61 -3.18 -5.70
C THR A 126 -13.34 -3.87 -7.04
N LEU A 127 -12.24 -4.63 -7.17
CA LEU A 127 -11.85 -5.23 -8.45
C LEU A 127 -12.62 -6.51 -8.80
N VAL A 128 -13.14 -7.22 -7.80
CA VAL A 128 -13.86 -8.49 -7.94
C VAL A 128 -15.36 -8.27 -7.88
N SER A 129 -15.87 -7.62 -6.84
CA SER A 129 -17.28 -7.67 -6.47
C SER A 129 -18.15 -6.55 -7.04
N PHE A 130 -17.57 -5.46 -7.55
CA PHE A 130 -18.35 -4.35 -8.12
C PHE A 130 -19.08 -4.71 -9.43
N SER A 131 -18.76 -5.86 -10.02
CA SER A 131 -19.45 -6.42 -11.19
C SER A 131 -20.49 -7.49 -10.84
N GLU A 132 -20.74 -7.73 -9.55
CA GLU A 132 -21.68 -8.75 -9.07
C GLU A 132 -23.09 -8.19 -8.83
N VAL A 133 -24.03 -9.07 -8.46
CA VAL A 133 -25.48 -8.79 -8.36
C VAL A 133 -25.84 -7.73 -7.31
N GLU A 134 -25.04 -7.57 -6.25
CA GLU A 134 -25.30 -6.62 -5.14
C GLU A 134 -24.19 -5.58 -4.95
N PRO A 135 -23.96 -4.70 -5.94
CA PRO A 135 -22.81 -3.79 -5.92
C PRO A 135 -22.89 -2.73 -4.81
N MET A 136 -24.09 -2.42 -4.31
CA MET A 136 -24.28 -1.40 -3.26
C MET A 136 -23.78 -1.86 -1.89
N VAL A 137 -23.97 -3.14 -1.54
CA VAL A 137 -23.45 -3.72 -0.30
C VAL A 137 -21.92 -3.70 -0.34
N GLU A 138 -21.33 -3.98 -1.50
CA GLU A 138 -19.88 -3.94 -1.67
C GLU A 138 -19.33 -2.51 -1.63
N VAL A 139 -20.06 -1.51 -2.13
CA VAL A 139 -19.68 -0.11 -1.96
C VAL A 139 -19.66 0.29 -0.48
N PHE A 140 -20.65 -0.14 0.33
CA PHE A 140 -20.62 0.03 1.78
C PHE A 140 -19.40 -0.66 2.41
N ASN A 141 -19.15 -1.94 2.07
CA ASN A 141 -18.02 -2.70 2.60
C ASN A 141 -16.67 -2.04 2.29
N VAL A 142 -16.51 -1.49 1.08
CA VAL A 142 -15.28 -0.77 0.70
C VAL A 142 -15.14 0.52 1.51
N GLY A 143 -16.22 1.29 1.69
CA GLY A 143 -16.22 2.47 2.57
C GLY A 143 -15.83 2.13 4.01
N PHE A 144 -16.40 1.04 4.55
CA PHE A 144 -16.08 0.52 5.87
C PHE A 144 -14.61 0.12 6.01
N LEU A 145 -14.05 -0.59 5.03
CA LEU A 145 -12.63 -0.97 5.03
C LEU A 145 -11.69 0.24 4.97
N ILE A 146 -12.04 1.28 4.20
CA ILE A 146 -11.28 2.54 4.17
C ILE A 146 -11.33 3.23 5.53
N ALA A 147 -12.49 3.25 6.20
CA ALA A 147 -12.60 3.79 7.54
C ALA A 147 -11.77 3.00 8.56
N MET A 148 -11.79 1.66 8.49
CA MET A 148 -10.91 0.82 9.31
C MET A 148 -9.44 1.14 9.08
N ALA A 149 -9.01 1.36 7.83
CA ALA A 149 -7.65 1.83 7.54
C ALA A 149 -7.38 3.20 8.20
N GLY A 150 -8.34 4.13 8.12
CA GLY A 150 -8.30 5.45 8.77
C GLY A 150 -8.17 5.40 10.30
N LEU A 151 -8.69 4.37 10.95
CA LEU A 151 -8.55 4.17 12.39
C LEU A 151 -7.15 3.70 12.82
N PHE A 152 -6.35 3.16 11.90
CA PHE A 152 -4.93 2.86 12.12
C PHE A 152 -4.02 4.00 11.65
N TYR A 153 -4.39 4.65 10.54
CA TYR A 153 -3.64 5.73 9.93
C TYR A 153 -4.59 6.75 9.31
N TYR A 154 -4.83 7.88 9.97
CA TYR A 154 -5.84 8.85 9.56
C TYR A 154 -5.77 9.28 8.08
N PRO A 155 -4.59 9.54 7.48
CA PRO A 155 -4.52 9.92 6.07
C PRO A 155 -5.07 8.87 5.09
N ALA A 156 -5.27 7.61 5.51
CA ALA A 156 -5.96 6.61 4.71
C ALA A 156 -7.43 6.98 4.42
N LEU A 157 -8.03 7.93 5.16
CA LEU A 157 -9.38 8.44 4.87
C LEU A 157 -9.48 9.16 3.53
N LEU A 158 -8.37 9.71 3.01
CA LEU A 158 -8.32 10.34 1.68
C LEU A 158 -8.68 9.36 0.56
N PHE A 159 -8.55 8.05 0.80
CA PHE A 159 -8.94 7.00 -0.13
C PHE A 159 -10.46 6.84 -0.28
N ALA A 160 -11.27 7.59 0.48
CA ALA A 160 -12.69 7.77 0.17
C ALA A 160 -12.89 8.42 -1.22
N VAL A 161 -11.97 9.30 -1.64
CA VAL A 161 -11.97 9.85 -3.02
C VAL A 161 -11.74 8.74 -4.04
N TRP A 162 -10.83 7.80 -3.74
CA TRP A 162 -10.59 6.64 -4.60
C TRP A 162 -11.83 5.73 -4.73
N LEU A 163 -12.61 5.54 -3.66
CA LEU A 163 -13.89 4.83 -3.72
C LEU A 163 -14.84 5.50 -4.72
N ILE A 164 -15.01 6.82 -4.63
CA ILE A 164 -15.89 7.58 -5.53
C ILE A 164 -15.44 7.43 -7.00
N LEU A 165 -14.13 7.58 -7.27
CA LEU A 165 -13.57 7.40 -8.61
C LEU A 165 -13.79 5.97 -9.13
N SER A 166 -13.65 4.97 -8.25
CA SER A 166 -13.86 3.57 -8.59
C SER A 166 -15.32 3.26 -8.94
N MET A 167 -16.27 3.87 -8.23
CA MET A 167 -17.70 3.76 -8.56
C MET A 167 -18.01 4.31 -9.94
N THR A 168 -17.38 5.43 -10.34
CA THR A 168 -17.53 6.00 -11.69
C THR A 168 -17.03 5.04 -12.77
N VAL A 169 -15.93 4.32 -12.55
CA VAL A 169 -15.40 3.32 -13.50
C VAL A 169 -16.39 2.16 -13.73
N PHE A 170 -17.09 1.75 -12.67
CA PHE A 170 -18.06 0.66 -12.72
C PHE A 170 -19.49 1.10 -13.02
N PHE A 171 -19.73 2.40 -13.24
CA PHE A 171 -21.07 2.98 -13.43
C PHE A 171 -22.00 2.77 -12.22
N LEU A 172 -21.42 2.71 -11.02
CA LEU A 172 -22.16 2.61 -9.75
C LEU A 172 -22.42 3.98 -9.10
N PHE A 173 -21.89 5.05 -9.71
CA PHE A 173 -22.07 6.41 -9.23
C PHE A 173 -23.55 6.80 -9.28
N SER A 174 -24.16 6.88 -8.10
CA SER A 174 -25.57 7.23 -7.88
C SER A 174 -25.71 7.77 -6.47
N ILE A 175 -26.80 8.48 -6.17
CA ILE A 175 -27.06 8.97 -4.81
C ILE A 175 -27.11 7.82 -3.79
N ARG A 176 -27.67 6.67 -4.19
CA ARG A 176 -27.73 5.46 -3.37
C ARG A 176 -26.34 4.87 -3.13
N GLY A 177 -25.51 4.81 -4.17
CA GLY A 177 -24.13 4.35 -4.05
C GLY A 177 -23.29 5.28 -3.16
N LEU A 178 -23.43 6.59 -3.31
CA LEU A 178 -22.73 7.56 -2.46
C LEU A 178 -23.18 7.43 -1.01
N ALA A 179 -24.49 7.32 -0.78
CA ALA A 179 -25.03 7.08 0.56
C ALA A 179 -24.47 5.78 1.17
N ALA A 180 -24.44 4.67 0.42
CA ALA A 180 -23.88 3.41 0.90
C ALA A 180 -22.40 3.54 1.25
N GLY A 181 -21.59 4.17 0.38
CA GLY A 181 -20.16 4.36 0.63
C GLY A 181 -19.89 5.27 1.82
N LEU A 182 -20.64 6.37 1.96
CA LEU A 182 -20.56 7.27 3.11
C LEU A 182 -21.02 6.60 4.40
N MET A 183 -22.09 5.82 4.39
CA MET A 183 -22.51 5.05 5.57
C MET A 183 -21.44 4.06 5.99
N GLY A 184 -20.80 3.38 5.03
CA GLY A 184 -19.67 2.49 5.29
C GLY A 184 -18.52 3.23 5.97
N LEU A 185 -18.13 4.38 5.41
CA LEU A 185 -17.04 5.20 5.94
C LEU A 185 -17.35 5.79 7.33
N LEU A 186 -18.56 6.30 7.53
CA LEU A 186 -18.95 6.94 8.78
C LEU A 186 -19.23 5.94 9.89
N CYS A 187 -19.59 4.69 9.58
CA CYS A 187 -19.99 3.70 10.58
C CYS A 187 -18.92 3.48 11.67
N PRO A 188 -17.65 3.16 11.36
CA PRO A 188 -16.62 3.01 12.41
C PRO A 188 -16.37 4.30 13.21
N PHE A 189 -16.37 5.46 12.53
CA PHE A 189 -16.12 6.74 13.16
C PHE A 189 -17.29 7.22 14.03
N PHE A 190 -18.52 6.85 13.68
CA PHE A 190 -19.69 7.13 14.50
C PHE A 190 -19.56 6.48 15.88
N PHE A 191 -19.16 5.21 15.94
CA PHE A 191 -18.91 4.52 17.21
C PHE A 191 -17.72 5.12 17.96
N LEU A 192 -16.62 5.43 17.26
CA LEU A 192 -15.44 6.06 17.86
C LEU A 192 -15.78 7.43 18.49
N PHE A 193 -16.42 8.31 17.74
CA PHE A 193 -16.78 9.65 18.21
C PHE A 193 -17.84 9.62 19.30
N SER A 194 -18.78 8.67 19.25
CA SER A 194 -19.72 8.43 20.35
C SER A 194 -18.98 8.04 21.63
N PHE A 195 -17.99 7.15 21.54
CA PHE A 195 -17.15 6.77 22.67
C PHE A 195 -16.35 7.95 23.22
N TYR A 196 -15.75 8.77 22.36
CA TYR A 196 -15.03 9.98 22.79
C TYR A 196 -15.92 11.03 23.41
N TYR A 197 -17.15 11.19 22.91
CA TYR A 197 -18.14 12.08 23.50
C TYR A 197 -18.55 11.62 24.90
N LEU A 198 -18.81 10.32 25.07
CA LEU A 198 -19.15 9.74 26.38
C LEU A 198 -17.98 9.74 27.38
N SER A 199 -16.74 9.88 26.90
CA SER A 199 -15.53 9.91 27.72
C SER A 199 -15.00 11.34 27.96
N ASP A 200 -15.74 12.38 27.54
CA ASP A 200 -15.32 13.78 27.60
C ASP A 200 -13.98 14.08 26.89
N GLN A 201 -13.62 13.28 25.87
CA GLN A 201 -12.36 13.40 25.10
C GLN A 201 -12.57 13.87 23.65
N PHE A 202 -13.82 14.14 23.24
CA PHE A 202 -14.15 14.43 21.86
C PHE A 202 -13.33 15.59 21.26
N GLU A 203 -13.31 16.74 21.91
CA GLU A 203 -12.63 17.94 21.39
C GLU A 203 -11.14 17.70 21.18
N VAL A 204 -10.46 17.12 22.18
CA VAL A 204 -9.01 16.85 22.12
C VAL A 204 -8.69 15.82 21.03
N ARG A 205 -9.40 14.69 21.00
CA ARG A 205 -9.14 13.62 20.02
C ARG A 205 -9.47 14.04 18.59
N PHE A 206 -10.50 14.86 18.41
CA PHE A 206 -10.85 15.41 17.10
C PHE A 206 -9.80 16.41 16.61
N ALA A 207 -9.30 17.29 17.50
CA ALA A 207 -8.21 18.21 17.17
C ALA A 207 -6.94 17.46 16.75
N LEU A 208 -6.52 16.44 17.52
CA LEU A 208 -5.38 15.59 17.16
C LEU A 208 -5.55 14.90 15.80
N MET A 209 -6.76 14.39 15.50
CA MET A 209 -7.06 13.82 14.18
C MET A 209 -6.93 14.88 13.08
N ALA A 210 -7.43 16.10 13.30
CA ALA A 210 -7.37 17.18 12.31
C ALA A 210 -5.94 17.64 12.05
N GLU A 211 -5.09 17.68 13.09
CA GLU A 211 -3.67 18.03 12.98
C GLU A 211 -2.86 17.07 12.10
N GLN A 212 -3.34 15.85 11.87
CA GLN A 212 -2.69 14.88 10.98
C GLN A 212 -2.84 15.25 9.49
N PHE A 213 -3.77 16.15 9.19
CA PHE A 213 -4.01 16.66 7.85
C PHE A 213 -3.48 18.09 7.72
N ASP A 214 -2.34 18.23 7.05
CA ASP A 214 -1.77 19.54 6.75
C ASP A 214 -1.46 19.67 5.26
N PHE A 215 -1.80 20.82 4.68
CA PHE A 215 -1.70 21.05 3.25
C PHE A 215 -0.32 21.59 2.87
N LEU A 216 0.35 20.93 1.93
CA LEU A 216 1.65 21.32 1.34
C LEU A 216 2.90 21.16 2.23
N MET A 217 2.82 20.46 3.36
CA MET A 217 4.01 20.23 4.21
C MET A 217 5.12 19.43 3.51
N ILE A 218 4.81 18.65 2.47
CA ILE A 218 5.80 17.95 1.62
C ILE A 218 6.91 18.87 1.10
N LEU A 219 6.65 20.17 0.92
CA LEU A 219 7.63 21.13 0.42
C LEU A 219 8.70 21.48 1.46
N GLU A 220 8.42 21.22 2.74
CA GLU A 220 9.33 21.47 3.86
C GLU A 220 10.15 20.23 4.24
N HIS A 221 9.83 19.06 3.66
CA HIS A 221 10.50 17.80 3.98
C HIS A 221 11.92 17.76 3.44
N SER A 222 12.90 17.55 4.32
CA SER A 222 14.30 17.38 3.93
C SER A 222 14.58 15.93 3.54
N PHE A 223 14.91 15.70 2.27
CA PHE A 223 15.28 14.38 1.80
C PHE A 223 16.75 14.07 2.10
N THR A 224 16.99 12.90 2.71
CA THR A 224 18.31 12.26 2.66
C THR A 224 18.68 11.91 1.21
N LEU A 225 19.98 11.84 0.89
CA LEU A 225 20.43 11.42 -0.45
C LEU A 225 19.79 10.08 -0.87
N TYR A 226 19.68 9.13 0.08
CA TYR A 226 19.07 7.84 -0.16
C TYR A 226 17.58 7.93 -0.48
N SER A 227 16.79 8.60 0.37
CA SER A 227 15.36 8.77 0.17
C SER A 227 15.06 9.46 -1.16
N ALA A 228 15.83 10.48 -1.53
CA ALA A 228 15.73 11.15 -2.83
C ALA A 228 15.98 10.20 -4.01
N LEU A 229 17.04 9.38 -3.95
CA LEU A 229 17.35 8.38 -4.98
C LEU A 229 16.26 7.31 -5.08
N LEU A 230 15.71 6.88 -3.94
CA LEU A 230 14.63 5.91 -3.87
C LEU A 230 13.34 6.46 -4.47
N VAL A 231 12.93 7.67 -4.10
CA VAL A 231 11.76 8.35 -4.68
C VAL A 231 11.95 8.53 -6.17
N LEU A 232 13.12 8.98 -6.64
CA LEU A 232 13.41 9.15 -8.06
C LEU A 232 13.36 7.82 -8.82
N PHE A 233 13.91 6.74 -8.25
CA PHE A 233 13.85 5.40 -8.84
C PHE A 233 12.41 4.90 -8.95
N LEU A 234 11.61 5.06 -7.90
CA LEU A 234 10.20 4.66 -7.89
C LEU A 234 9.35 5.54 -8.81
N ALA A 235 9.63 6.84 -8.89
CA ALA A 235 9.00 7.75 -9.84
C ALA A 235 9.30 7.33 -11.28
N PHE A 236 10.57 7.04 -11.59
CA PHE A 236 10.97 6.48 -12.87
C PHE A 236 10.24 5.16 -13.15
N LEU A 237 10.29 4.21 -12.21
CA LEU A 237 9.62 2.91 -12.36
C LEU A 237 8.12 3.09 -12.61
N SER A 238 7.47 3.99 -11.87
CA SER A 238 6.05 4.28 -12.01
C SER A 238 5.75 4.84 -13.40
N LEU A 239 6.44 5.89 -13.82
CA LEU A 239 6.24 6.57 -15.10
C LEU A 239 6.38 5.58 -16.27
N PHE A 240 7.48 4.80 -16.30
CA PHE A 240 7.70 3.83 -17.36
C PHE A 240 6.71 2.67 -17.33
N SER A 241 6.35 2.19 -16.14
CA SER A 241 5.39 1.09 -16.00
C SER A 241 4.02 1.49 -16.51
N PHE A 242 3.56 2.66 -16.11
CA PHE A 242 2.26 3.19 -16.42
C PHE A 242 2.13 3.67 -17.88
N LEU A 243 3.14 4.36 -18.42
CA LEU A 243 3.16 4.74 -19.83
C LEU A 243 3.11 3.50 -20.72
N LYS A 244 3.96 2.51 -20.45
CA LYS A 244 4.00 1.31 -21.28
C LYS A 244 2.71 0.49 -21.17
N VAL A 245 2.14 0.33 -19.97
CA VAL A 245 0.85 -0.36 -19.82
C VAL A 245 -0.24 0.36 -20.64
N SER A 246 -0.29 1.69 -20.56
CA SER A 246 -1.29 2.50 -21.27
C SER A 246 -1.13 2.44 -22.79
N ILE A 247 0.11 2.53 -23.28
CA ILE A 247 0.43 2.53 -24.72
C ILE A 247 0.33 1.13 -25.31
N ALA A 248 0.78 0.10 -24.61
CA ALA A 248 1.09 -1.17 -25.25
C ALA A 248 -0.11 -2.08 -25.48
N ASN A 249 -1.09 -2.18 -24.56
CA ASN A 249 -2.09 -3.27 -24.65
C ASN A 249 -3.38 -3.05 -23.83
N VAL A 250 -3.70 -1.87 -23.29
CA VAL A 250 -4.96 -1.72 -22.54
C VAL A 250 -6.17 -1.65 -23.48
N HIS A 251 -6.04 -1.04 -24.66
CA HIS A 251 -7.18 -0.86 -25.58
C HIS A 251 -7.71 -2.19 -26.13
N ASP A 252 -6.84 -3.16 -26.40
CA ASP A 252 -7.21 -4.48 -26.94
C ASP A 252 -7.68 -5.47 -25.86
N LYS A 253 -7.52 -5.13 -24.58
CA LYS A 253 -8.00 -5.95 -23.46
C LYS A 253 -9.53 -5.83 -23.32
N PRO A 254 -10.22 -6.89 -22.86
CA PRO A 254 -11.67 -6.85 -22.64
C PRO A 254 -12.05 -5.76 -21.63
N ILE A 255 -13.26 -5.21 -21.76
CA ILE A 255 -13.78 -4.08 -20.96
C ILE A 255 -13.55 -4.30 -19.45
N ARG A 256 -13.76 -5.53 -18.96
CA ARG A 256 -13.55 -5.90 -17.54
C ARG A 256 -12.12 -5.61 -17.08
N ILE A 257 -11.11 -5.98 -17.88
CA ILE A 257 -9.70 -5.75 -17.54
C ILE A 257 -9.37 -4.26 -17.62
N ARG A 258 -9.90 -3.54 -18.62
CA ARG A 258 -9.71 -2.07 -18.74
C ARG A 258 -10.26 -1.30 -17.54
N LYS A 259 -11.42 -1.70 -17.01
CA LYS A 259 -12.00 -1.13 -15.77
C LYS A 259 -11.06 -1.35 -14.58
N ARG A 260 -10.55 -2.58 -14.39
CA ARG A 260 -9.61 -2.92 -13.31
C ARG A 260 -8.32 -2.11 -13.36
N PHE A 261 -7.75 -1.91 -14.55
CA PHE A 261 -6.60 -1.04 -14.74
C PHE A 261 -6.90 0.42 -14.36
N ARG A 262 -8.05 0.96 -14.76
CA ARG A 262 -8.46 2.33 -14.39
C ARG A 262 -8.59 2.51 -12.88
N VAL A 263 -9.13 1.52 -12.17
CA VAL A 263 -9.23 1.55 -10.70
C VAL A 263 -7.85 1.55 -10.03
N LEU A 264 -6.91 0.72 -10.51
CA LEU A 264 -5.53 0.72 -10.01
C LEU A 264 -4.81 2.04 -10.29
N TRP A 265 -5.06 2.61 -11.46
CA TRP A 265 -4.56 3.93 -11.84
C TRP A 265 -5.09 5.04 -10.92
N TYR A 266 -6.39 5.06 -10.63
CA TYR A 266 -6.96 6.01 -9.69
C TYR A 266 -6.45 5.78 -8.27
N LEU A 267 -6.20 4.53 -7.86
CA LEU A 267 -5.57 4.26 -6.57
C LEU A 267 -4.18 4.89 -6.48
N PHE A 268 -3.37 4.73 -7.53
CA PHE A 268 -2.05 5.33 -7.61
C PHE A 268 -2.11 6.86 -7.59
N LEU A 269 -3.01 7.47 -8.36
CA LEU A 269 -3.16 8.93 -8.38
C LEU A 269 -3.60 9.47 -7.02
N VAL A 270 -4.56 8.84 -6.37
CA VAL A 270 -5.01 9.26 -5.02
C VAL A 270 -3.89 9.06 -3.99
N ALA A 271 -3.11 7.97 -4.08
CA ALA A 271 -1.95 7.75 -3.21
C ALA A 271 -0.80 8.76 -3.44
N LEU A 272 -0.67 9.33 -4.65
CA LEU A 272 0.25 10.42 -4.89
C LEU A 272 -0.28 11.76 -4.38
N LEU A 273 -1.58 12.03 -4.59
CA LEU A 273 -2.22 13.25 -4.13
C LEU A 273 -2.33 13.31 -2.61
N SER A 274 -2.40 12.16 -1.92
CA SER A 274 -2.48 12.12 -0.46
C SER A 274 -1.25 12.69 0.23
N PHE A 275 -0.07 12.67 -0.42
CA PHE A 275 1.12 13.35 0.09
C PHE A 275 0.96 14.86 0.26
N LEU A 276 0.04 15.49 -0.47
CA LEU A 276 -0.23 16.92 -0.33
C LEU A 276 -0.90 17.27 0.99
N PHE A 277 -1.43 16.27 1.71
CA PHE A 277 -2.27 16.43 2.90
C PHE A 277 -1.68 15.76 4.14
N VAL A 278 -0.46 15.22 4.08
CA VAL A 278 0.15 14.44 5.16
C VAL A 278 1.20 15.30 5.86
N LYS A 279 1.07 15.43 7.18
CA LYS A 279 1.99 16.17 8.04
C LYS A 279 3.23 15.34 8.44
N GLU A 280 3.05 14.08 8.81
CA GLU A 280 4.13 13.28 9.42
C GLU A 280 4.60 12.08 8.57
N ASN A 281 5.92 11.89 8.56
CA ASN A 281 6.69 10.77 7.99
C ASN A 281 6.33 10.40 6.55
N PHE A 282 6.86 11.22 5.62
CA PHE A 282 6.77 11.04 4.17
C PHE A 282 7.15 9.60 3.74
N GLU A 283 8.20 9.06 4.34
CA GLU A 283 8.78 7.76 4.09
C GLU A 283 7.77 6.66 4.40
N LEU A 284 7.11 6.70 5.56
CA LEU A 284 6.05 5.75 5.89
C LEU A 284 4.82 5.89 5.00
N HIS A 285 4.44 7.11 4.64
CA HIS A 285 3.30 7.35 3.73
C HIS A 285 3.54 6.72 2.34
N LEU A 286 4.80 6.69 1.88
CA LEU A 286 5.22 6.08 0.63
C LEU A 286 4.89 4.57 0.56
N ALA A 287 4.74 3.88 1.69
CA ALA A 287 4.27 2.49 1.73
C ALA A 287 2.89 2.28 1.07
N ILE A 288 2.00 3.29 1.06
CA ILE A 288 0.67 3.15 0.45
C ILE A 288 0.77 3.11 -1.08
N VAL A 289 1.68 3.91 -1.66
CA VAL A 289 1.95 3.93 -3.11
C VAL A 289 2.45 2.57 -3.61
N MET A 290 3.11 1.79 -2.75
CA MET A 290 3.65 0.48 -3.12
C MET A 290 2.58 -0.53 -3.50
N ILE A 291 1.35 -0.39 -3.01
CA ILE A 291 0.25 -1.29 -3.38
C ILE A 291 -0.01 -1.23 -4.90
N PRO A 292 -0.45 -0.10 -5.48
CA PRO A 292 -0.67 -0.03 -6.93
C PRO A 292 0.64 -0.12 -7.72
N LEU A 293 1.74 0.44 -7.22
CA LEU A 293 3.01 0.44 -7.93
C LEU A 293 3.58 -0.97 -8.08
N GLY A 294 3.54 -1.80 -7.03
CA GLY A 294 4.00 -3.19 -7.08
C GLY A 294 3.27 -4.02 -8.14
N VAL A 295 1.96 -3.83 -8.29
CA VAL A 295 1.14 -4.50 -9.31
C VAL A 295 1.50 -4.03 -10.72
N VAL A 296 1.59 -2.72 -10.92
CA VAL A 296 1.83 -2.13 -12.25
C VAL A 296 3.26 -2.34 -12.71
N SER A 297 4.24 -2.29 -11.81
CA SER A 297 5.63 -2.62 -12.10
C SER A 297 5.81 -4.11 -12.42
N ALA A 298 5.05 -4.99 -11.78
CA ALA A 298 5.05 -6.41 -12.14
C ALA A 298 4.50 -6.64 -13.55
N LEU A 299 3.40 -5.98 -13.90
CA LEU A 299 2.85 -5.99 -15.26
C LEU A 299 3.89 -5.51 -16.29
N PHE A 300 4.53 -4.37 -16.01
CA PHE A 300 5.56 -3.79 -16.85
C PHE A 300 6.70 -4.77 -17.13
N LEU A 301 7.29 -5.33 -16.07
CA LEU A 301 8.39 -6.30 -16.16
C LEU A 301 7.94 -7.61 -16.82
N MET A 302 6.67 -8.02 -16.64
CA MET A 302 6.11 -9.20 -17.29
C MET A 302 6.05 -9.03 -18.80
N GLU A 303 5.57 -7.89 -19.28
CA GLU A 303 5.40 -7.56 -20.70
C GLU A 303 6.70 -7.09 -21.39
N MET A 304 7.84 -7.00 -20.69
CA MET A 304 9.13 -6.62 -21.32
C MET A 304 9.69 -7.72 -22.23
N LYS A 305 9.82 -7.41 -23.53
CA LYS A 305 10.46 -8.27 -24.54
C LYS A 305 11.97 -8.43 -24.29
N LYS A 306 12.67 -7.33 -23.98
CA LYS A 306 14.11 -7.32 -23.68
C LYS A 306 14.37 -7.83 -22.26
N LYS A 307 14.62 -9.14 -22.12
CA LYS A 307 14.87 -9.80 -20.82
C LYS A 307 16.03 -9.18 -20.03
N ARG A 308 17.13 -8.82 -20.70
CA ARG A 308 18.30 -8.20 -20.07
C ARG A 308 17.96 -6.88 -19.37
N LEU A 309 17.11 -6.06 -19.98
CA LEU A 309 16.74 -4.76 -19.42
C LEU A 309 15.84 -4.93 -18.18
N ALA A 310 14.91 -5.88 -18.22
CA ALA A 310 14.09 -6.20 -17.05
C ALA A 310 14.97 -6.63 -15.87
N GLU A 311 15.96 -7.49 -16.11
CA GLU A 311 16.90 -7.95 -15.09
C GLU A 311 17.77 -6.81 -14.54
N LEU A 312 18.22 -5.90 -15.40
CA LEU A 312 18.98 -4.73 -14.99
C LEU A 312 18.17 -3.82 -14.06
N ILE A 313 16.88 -3.59 -14.35
CA ILE A 313 15.99 -2.80 -13.47
C ILE A 313 15.87 -3.47 -12.09
N LEU A 314 15.69 -4.79 -12.07
CA LEU A 314 15.53 -5.52 -10.82
C LEU A 314 16.84 -5.55 -10.00
N TYR A 315 17.98 -5.79 -10.64
CA TYR A 315 19.28 -5.74 -9.96
C TYR A 315 19.62 -4.32 -9.50
N GLY A 316 19.30 -3.30 -10.29
CA GLY A 316 19.42 -1.91 -9.89
C GLY A 316 18.61 -1.61 -8.63
N PHE A 317 17.39 -2.15 -8.53
CA PHE A 317 16.57 -2.00 -7.32
C PHE A 317 17.19 -2.71 -6.11
N LEU A 318 17.68 -3.94 -6.28
CA LEU A 318 18.36 -4.66 -5.19
C LEU A 318 19.63 -3.94 -4.71
N ILE A 319 20.42 -3.40 -5.64
CA ILE A 319 21.61 -2.60 -5.32
C ILE A 319 21.22 -1.37 -4.52
N LEU A 320 20.17 -0.66 -4.94
CA LEU A 320 19.66 0.51 -4.21
C LEU A 320 19.29 0.14 -2.77
N ILE A 321 18.55 -0.95 -2.56
CA ILE A 321 18.19 -1.44 -1.22
C ILE A 321 19.44 -1.71 -0.38
N ILE A 322 20.45 -2.38 -0.95
CA ILE A 322 21.70 -2.68 -0.26
C ILE A 322 22.46 -1.39 0.09
N VAL A 323 22.54 -0.42 -0.82
CA VAL A 323 23.18 0.88 -0.58
C VAL A 323 22.48 1.62 0.56
N GLY A 324 21.14 1.64 0.57
CA GLY A 324 20.37 2.22 1.67
C GLY A 324 20.72 1.59 3.02
N LYS A 325 20.73 0.27 3.08
CA LYS A 325 21.08 -0.47 4.31
C LYS A 325 22.49 -0.17 4.82
N VAL A 326 23.45 0.07 3.93
CA VAL A 326 24.82 0.45 4.31
C VAL A 326 24.87 1.89 4.81
N LEU A 327 24.20 2.83 4.13
CA LEU A 327 24.20 4.25 4.48
C LEU A 327 23.50 4.55 5.82
N PHE A 328 22.49 3.77 6.19
CA PHE A 328 21.80 3.91 7.48
C PHE A 328 22.42 3.07 8.62
N ARG A 329 23.45 2.26 8.32
CA ARG A 329 24.23 1.53 9.34
C ARG A 329 25.42 2.34 9.87
N SER A 330 25.89 3.31 9.10
CA SER A 330 26.96 4.26 9.46
C SER A 330 26.37 5.47 10.17
#